data_AF-A0A9E3FHI6-F1
#
_entry.id   AF-A0A9E3FHI6-F1
#
_cell.length_a   1.000
_cell.length_b   1.000
_cell.length_c   1.000
_cell.angle_alpha   90.00
_cell.angle_beta   90.00
_cell.angle_gamma   90.00
#
_symmetry.space_group_name_H-M   'P 1'
#
loop_
_entity.id
_entity.type
_entity.pdbx_description
1 polymer ?
#
loop_
_entity_poly.entity_id
_entity_poly.type
_entity_poly.pdbx_seq_one_letter_code
_entity_poly.pdbx_strand_id
1 'polypeptide(L)' 'MTTMKDRATKILLGLIVAALWGILINLMLVPSHAQPPRTPVAVAAGEGQVFVVTEDGMLHIYERTQAGTWAPKQHIFVR' A
#
# COMPACT_ATOMS: atom_id res chain seq x y z
N MET A 1 -31.18 39.35 -11.71
CA MET A 1 -29.72 39.10 -11.59
C MET A 1 -29.42 37.94 -10.63
N THR A 2 -30.22 36.86 -10.65
CA THR A 2 -30.14 35.73 -9.71
C THR A 2 -29.88 34.39 -10.42
N THR A 3 -30.19 34.30 -11.71
CA THR A 3 -30.15 33.06 -12.50
C THR A 3 -28.76 32.60 -12.90
N MET A 4 -27.80 33.52 -13.12
CA MET A 4 -26.42 33.16 -13.48
C MET A 4 -25.63 32.61 -12.28
N LYS A 5 -25.81 33.20 -11.09
CA LYS A 5 -25.15 32.76 -9.86
C LYS A 5 -25.59 31.34 -9.47
N ASP A 6 -26.86 31.03 -9.64
CA ASP A 6 -27.43 29.71 -9.33
C ASP A 6 -26.90 28.58 -10.25
N ARG A 7 -26.68 28.90 -11.53
CA ARG A 7 -26.05 27.97 -12.49
C ARG A 7 -24.58 27.73 -12.15
N ALA A 8 -23.83 28.77 -11.82
CA ALA A 8 -22.43 28.65 -11.44
C ALA A 8 -22.24 27.77 -10.19
N THR A 9 -23.10 27.95 -9.18
CA THR A 9 -23.07 27.15 -7.95
C THR A 9 -23.34 25.66 -8.22
N LYS A 10 -24.31 25.34 -9.09
CA LYS A 10 -24.63 23.94 -9.45
C LYS A 10 -23.49 23.26 -10.20
N ILE A 11 -22.83 23.98 -11.11
CA ILE A 11 -21.65 23.47 -11.83
C ILE A 11 -20.50 23.20 -10.85
N LEU A 12 -20.23 24.14 -9.94
CA LEU A 12 -19.17 24.00 -8.95
C LEU A 12 -19.41 22.80 -8.02
N LEU A 13 -20.65 22.61 -7.54
CA LEU A 13 -21.04 21.45 -6.74
C LEU A 13 -20.83 20.14 -7.50
N GLY A 14 -21.22 20.08 -8.77
CA GLY A 14 -21.02 18.90 -9.62
C GLY A 14 -19.54 18.53 -9.77
N LEU A 15 -18.66 19.53 -9.97
CA LEU A 15 -17.21 19.31 -10.06
C LEU A 15 -16.60 18.82 -8.76
N ILE A 16 -17.03 19.38 -7.61
CA ILE A 16 -16.57 18.93 -6.28
C ILE A 16 -16.95 17.47 -6.06
N VAL A 17 -18.19 17.09 -6.36
CA VAL A 17 -18.66 15.71 -6.22
C VAL A 17 -17.86 14.77 -7.13
N ALA A 18 -17.63 15.14 -8.38
CA ALA A 18 -16.82 14.36 -9.32
C ALA A 18 -15.37 14.17 -8.82
N ALA A 19 -14.76 15.23 -8.29
CA ALA A 19 -13.40 15.16 -7.73
C ALA A 19 -13.32 14.24 -6.50
N LEU A 20 -14.31 14.33 -5.59
CA LEU A 20 -14.39 13.47 -4.41
C LEU A 20 -14.56 11.99 -4.80
N TRP A 21 -15.37 11.68 -5.81
CA TRP A 21 -15.49 10.32 -6.34
C TRP A 21 -14.18 9.80 -6.93
N GLY A 22 -13.46 10.64 -7.69
CA GLY A 22 -12.16 10.25 -8.26
C GLY A 22 -11.12 9.93 -7.20
N ILE A 23 -11.06 10.72 -6.12
CA ILE A 23 -10.16 10.48 -4.98
C ILE A 23 -10.53 9.19 -4.25
N LEU A 24 -11.83 8.96 -4.00
CA LEU A 24 -12.31 7.75 -3.34
C LEU A 24 -11.97 6.48 -4.15
N ILE A 25 -12.17 6.51 -5.46
CA ILE A 25 -11.81 5.41 -6.36
C ILE A 25 -10.29 5.16 -6.29
N ASN A 26 -9.47 6.20 -6.37
CA ASN A 26 -8.01 6.07 -6.28
C ASN A 26 -7.56 5.41 -4.96
N LEU A 27 -8.17 5.81 -3.84
CA LEU A 27 -7.94 5.20 -2.52
C LEU A 27 -8.36 3.73 -2.44
N MET A 28 -9.44 3.33 -3.12
CA MET A 28 -9.88 1.93 -3.18
C MET A 28 -9.03 1.07 -4.13
N LEU A 29 -8.34 1.70 -5.08
CA LEU A 29 -7.44 1.02 -6.00
C LEU A 29 -6.06 0.71 -5.39
N VAL A 30 -5.79 1.05 -4.13
CA VAL A 30 -4.56 0.60 -3.46
C VAL A 30 -4.55 -0.92 -3.49
N PRO A 31 -3.68 -1.55 -4.30
CA PRO A 31 -3.73 -2.97 -4.43
C PRO A 31 -3.09 -3.54 -3.16
N SER A 32 -3.90 -4.21 -2.34
CA SER A 32 -3.40 -5.07 -1.28
C SER A 32 -2.80 -6.32 -1.91
N HIS A 33 -1.64 -6.17 -2.55
CA HIS A 33 -0.78 -7.31 -2.88
C HIS A 33 -0.17 -7.86 -1.60
N ALA A 34 -1.01 -8.37 -0.69
CA ALA A 34 -0.55 -9.33 0.30
C ALA A 34 -0.22 -10.59 -0.51
N GLN A 35 1.05 -10.74 -0.88
CA GLN A 35 1.51 -11.99 -1.46
C GLN A 35 1.15 -13.12 -0.47
N PRO A 36 0.55 -14.23 -0.93
CA PRO A 36 0.25 -15.34 -0.05
C PRO A 36 1.55 -15.78 0.66
N PRO A 37 1.49 -16.18 1.94
CA PRO A 37 2.66 -16.62 2.67
C PRO A 37 3.30 -17.79 1.90
N ARG A 38 4.46 -17.54 1.31
CA ARG A 38 5.23 -18.55 0.57
C ARG A 38 5.97 -19.41 1.60
N THR A 39 6.05 -20.71 1.36
CA THR A 39 6.72 -21.65 2.26
C THR A 39 8.17 -21.19 2.48
N PRO A 40 8.57 -20.88 3.73
CA PRO A 40 9.95 -20.57 4.03
C PRO A 40 10.81 -21.83 3.97
N VAL A 41 11.93 -21.76 3.25
CA VAL A 41 12.94 -22.84 3.15
C VAL A 41 14.04 -22.66 4.19
N ALA A 42 14.35 -21.40 4.52
CA ALA A 42 15.31 -21.05 5.54
C ALA A 42 14.89 -19.76 6.26
N VAL A 43 15.16 -19.71 7.57
CA VAL A 43 14.92 -18.53 8.41
C VAL A 43 16.16 -18.30 9.28
N ALA A 44 16.64 -17.05 9.29
CA ALA A 44 17.70 -16.59 10.19
C ALA A 44 17.26 -15.31 10.89
N ALA A 45 17.61 -15.14 12.16
CA ALA A 45 17.28 -13.95 12.94
C ALA A 45 18.49 -13.48 13.75
N GLY A 46 18.71 -12.16 13.79
CA GLY A 46 19.83 -11.56 14.49
C GLY A 46 19.83 -10.04 14.34
N GLU A 47 20.41 -9.34 15.31
CA GLU A 47 20.62 -7.86 15.25
C GLU A 47 19.36 -7.04 14.93
N GLY A 48 18.18 -7.50 15.37
CA GLY A 48 16.91 -6.82 15.08
C GLY A 48 16.40 -7.00 13.66
N GLN A 49 16.92 -7.99 12.94
CA GLN A 49 16.50 -8.38 11.60
C GLN A 49 16.10 -9.86 11.52
N VAL A 50 15.20 -10.18 10.60
CA VAL A 50 14.80 -11.54 10.24
C VAL A 50 14.92 -11.69 8.73
N PHE A 51 15.63 -12.72 8.31
CA PHE A 51 15.83 -13.09 6.91
C PHE A 51 15.03 -14.36 6.63
N VAL A 52 14.22 -14.35 5.59
CA VAL A 52 13.40 -15.49 5.16
C VAL A 52 13.65 -15.75 3.69
N VAL A 53 14.13 -16.95 3.36
CA VAL A 53 14.26 -17.41 1.97
C VAL A 53 13.08 -18.32 1.64
N THR A 54 12.39 -18.05 0.55
CA THR A 54 11.23 -18.83 0.08
C THR A 54 11.62 -19.74 -1.09
N GLU A 55 10.80 -20.75 -1.38
CA GLU A 55 11.09 -21.80 -2.38
C GLU A 55 11.36 -21.27 -3.80
N ASP A 56 10.82 -20.11 -4.15
CA ASP A 56 11.03 -19.42 -5.42
C ASP A 56 12.33 -18.62 -5.47
N GLY A 57 13.17 -18.69 -4.43
CA GLY A 57 14.44 -17.98 -4.35
C GLY A 57 14.30 -16.51 -3.92
N MET A 58 13.16 -16.09 -3.38
CA MET A 58 13.03 -14.73 -2.84
C MET A 58 13.56 -14.67 -1.40
N LEU A 59 14.44 -13.69 -1.15
CA LEU A 59 14.85 -13.29 0.18
C LEU A 59 13.97 -12.12 0.64
N HIS A 60 13.27 -12.34 1.74
CA HIS A 60 12.50 -11.34 2.47
C HIS A 60 13.29 -10.91 3.71
N ILE A 61 13.50 -9.61 3.87
CA ILE A 61 14.18 -9.03 5.03
C ILE A 61 13.15 -8.25 5.83
N TYR A 62 13.01 -8.61 7.11
CA TYR A 62 12.19 -7.90 8.07
C TYR A 62 13.08 -7.22 9.10
N GLU A 63 12.71 -6.02 9.51
CA GLU A 63 13.42 -5.26 10.54
C GLU A 63 12.45 -4.95 11.69
N ARG A 64 13.00 -4.95 12.91
CA ARG A 64 12.24 -4.59 14.10
C ARG A 64 12.03 -3.08 14.12
N THR A 65 10.77 -2.68 14.15
CA THR A 65 10.39 -1.27 14.26
C THR A 65 10.64 -0.75 15.68
N GLN A 66 10.66 0.58 15.85
CA GLN A 66 10.73 1.21 17.17
C GLN A 66 9.52 0.85 18.06
N ALA A 67 8.38 0.52 17.46
CA ALA A 67 7.19 0.03 18.17
C ALA A 67 7.30 -1.46 18.58
N GLY A 68 8.43 -2.12 18.27
CA GLY A 68 8.68 -3.51 18.61
C GLY A 68 8.02 -4.52 17.67
N THR A 69 7.35 -4.07 16.60
CA THR A 69 6.76 -4.93 15.55
C THR A 69 7.78 -5.25 14.47
N TRP A 70 7.47 -6.22 13.60
CA TRP A 70 8.31 -6.55 12.44
C TRP A 70 7.71 -5.95 11.18
N ALA A 71 8.52 -5.24 10.39
CA ALA A 71 8.10 -4.66 9.12
C ALA A 71 8.99 -5.14 7.97
N PRO A 72 8.44 -5.38 6.77
CA PRO A 72 9.24 -5.71 5.60
C PRO A 72 10.12 -4.51 5.24
N LYS A 73 11.41 -4.77 5.03
CA LYS A 73 12.41 -3.77 4.61
C LYS A 73 12.74 -3.92 3.13
N GLN A 74 12.99 -5.15 2.68
CA GLN A 74 13.45 -5.41 1.32
C GLN A 74 13.05 -6.81 0.83
N HIS A 75 12.88 -6.90 -0.47
CA HIS A 75 12.65 -8.14 -1.21
C HIS A 75 13.72 -8.27 -2.30
N ILE A 76 14.51 -9.33 -2.24
CA ILE A 76 15.64 -9.56 -3.15
C ILE A 76 15.43 -10.92 -3.82
N PHE A 77 15.55 -10.98 -5.14
CA PHE A 77 15.58 -12.26 -5.85
C PHE A 77 16.99 -12.84 -5.76
N VAL A 78 17.11 -14.07 -5.26
CA VAL A 78 18.36 -14.79 -5.03
C VAL A 78 18.33 -16.04 -5.91
N ARG A 79 18.80 -15.91 -7.14
CA ARG A 79 19.01 -17.02 -8.07
C ARG A 79 20.33 -16.86 -8.80
#